data_AF-A0A9W4L6M1-F1
#
_entry.id   AF-A0A9W4L6M1-F1
#
_cell.length_a   1.000
_cell.length_b   1.000
_cell.length_c   1.000
_cell.angle_alpha   90.00
_cell.angle_beta   90.00
_cell.angle_gamma   90.00
#
_symmetry.space_group_name_H-M   'P 1'
#
loop_
_entity.id
_entity.type
_entity.pdbx_description
1 polymer ?
#
loop_
_entity_poly.entity_id
_entity_poly.type
_entity_poly.pdbx_seq_one_letter_code
_entity_poly.pdbx_strand_id
1 'polypeptide(L)' 'MNPVVGLDISKGESQVQAFLDKSKPYQKSFKMTHTVRGLIYL' A
#
# COMPACT_ATOMS: atom_id res chain seq x y z
N MET A 1 0.08 -14.65 -15.13
CA MET A 1 -0.46 -13.52 -14.36
C MET A 1 0.72 -12.78 -13.78
N ASN A 2 0.79 -11.46 -13.96
CA ASN A 2 1.86 -10.64 -13.43
C ASN A 2 1.25 -9.75 -12.34
N PRO A 3 1.15 -10.23 -11.10
CA PRO A 3 0.49 -9.49 -10.04
C PRO A 3 1.21 -8.17 -9.81
N VAL A 4 0.44 -7.09 -9.65
CA VAL A 4 0.95 -5.73 -9.42
C VAL A 4 0.39 -5.21 -8.11
N VAL A 5 1.21 -4.50 -7.34
CA VAL A 5 0.81 -3.81 -6.12
C VAL A 5 1.00 -2.31 -6.30
N GLY A 6 -0.06 -1.54 -6.07
CA GLY A 6 0.01 -0.10 -5.93
C GLY A 6 0.11 0.28 -4.45
N LEU A 7 1.06 1.15 -4.11
CA LEU A 7 1.26 1.67 -2.76
C LEU A 7 1.24 3.20 -2.83
N ASP A 8 0.28 3.81 -2.14
CA ASP A 8 0.22 5.25 -1.92
C ASP A 8 0.64 5.57 -0.47
N ILE A 9 1.55 6.51 -0.30
CA ILE A 9 2.17 6.85 0.99
C ILE A 9 1.91 8.32 1.29
N SER A 10 1.14 8.57 2.35
CA SER A 10 0.94 9.91 2.93
C SER A 10 1.52 9.97 4.34
N LYS A 11 1.63 11.16 4.96
CA LYS A 11 2.03 11.24 6.38
C LYS A 11 0.92 10.70 7.28
N GLY A 12 1.15 9.58 7.94
CA GLY A 12 0.26 8.99 8.94
C GLY A 12 -0.57 7.81 8.44
N GLU A 13 -0.86 7.72 7.13
CA GLU A 13 -1.61 6.62 6.52
C GLU A 13 -1.01 6.24 5.16
N SER A 14 -0.96 4.94 4.88
CA SER A 14 -0.68 4.42 3.55
C SER A 14 -1.84 3.55 3.08
N GLN A 15 -2.11 3.59 1.79
CA GLN A 15 -3.12 2.76 1.15
C GLN A 15 -2.44 1.78 0.19
N VAL A 16 -2.80 0.51 0.33
CA VAL A 16 -2.30 -0.57 -0.53
C VAL A 16 -3.46 -1.10 -1.37
N GLN A 17 -3.23 -1.26 -2.67
CA GLN A 17 -4.19 -1.85 -3.60
C GLN A 17 -3.51 -2.96 -4.40
N ALA A 18 -4.12 -4.15 -4.42
CA ALA A 18 -3.66 -5.27 -5.22
C ALA A 18 -4.35 -5.30 -6.60
N PHE A 19 -3.61 -5.75 -7.61
CA PHE A 19 -4.06 -5.92 -8.98
C PHE A 19 -3.64 -7.30 -9.52
N LEU A 20 -4.53 -7.95 -10.27
CA LEU A 20 -4.26 -9.23 -10.94
C LEU A 20 -3.29 -9.05 -12.11
N ASP A 21 -3.40 -7.94 -12.82
CA ASP A 21 -2.48 -7.43 -13.85
C ASP A 21 -2.53 -5.89 -13.83
N LYS A 22 -1.63 -5.21 -14.54
CA LYS A 22 -1.68 -3.74 -14.68
C LYS A 22 -3.10 -3.29 -15.08
N SER A 23 -3.68 -2.38 -14.30
CA SER A 23 -5.04 -1.84 -14.45
C SER A 23 -6.21 -2.81 -14.23
N LYS A 24 -5.98 -4.05 -13.76
CA LYS A 24 -7.05 -5.00 -13.36
C LYS A 24 -7.09 -5.16 -11.83
N PRO A 25 -7.93 -4.40 -11.10
CA PRO A 25 -7.95 -4.44 -9.64
C PRO A 25 -8.39 -5.80 -9.12
N TYR A 26 -7.70 -6.30 -8.10
CA TYR A 26 -8.06 -7.51 -7.37
C TYR A 26 -9.18 -7.28 -6.34
N GLN A 27 -9.74 -6.06 -6.30
CA GLN A 27 -10.80 -5.61 -5.39
C GLN A 27 -10.49 -5.74 -3.88
N LYS A 28 -9.22 -6.01 -3.52
CA LYS A 28 -8.74 -5.91 -2.14
C LYS A 28 -7.81 -4.71 -1.99
N SER A 29 -8.17 -3.82 -1.08
CA SER A 29 -7.29 -2.81 -0.52
C SER A 29 -7.30 -2.88 1.00
N PHE A 30 -6.21 -2.39 1.58
CA PHE A 30 -6.13 -2.17 3.01
C PHE A 30 -5.39 -0.87 3.28
N LYS A 31 -5.70 -0.29 4.44
CA LYS A 31 -5.04 0.91 4.95
C LYS A 31 -4.13 0.50 6.10
N MET A 32 -2.96 1.10 6.15
CA MET A 32 -2.04 0.95 7.27
C MET A 32 -1.69 2.33 7.81
N THR A 33 -2.01 2.57 9.07
CA THR A 33 -1.56 3.74 9.80
C THR A 33 -0.11 3.52 10.22
N HIS A 34 0.74 4.49 9.92
CA HIS A 34 2.12 4.48 10.39
C HIS A 34 2.33 5.67 11.30
N THR A 35 2.98 5.43 12.43
CA THR A 35 3.41 6.51 13.34
C THR A 35 4.87 6.82 13.06
N VAL A 36 5.27 8.07 13.26
CA VAL A 36 6.67 8.52 13.10
C VAL A 36 7.65 7.66 13.91
N ARG A 37 7.16 7.00 14.99
CA ARG A 37 7.96 6.12 15.86
C ARG A 37 8.59 4.92 15.14
N GLY A 38 8.01 4.43 14.04
CA GLY A 38 8.57 3.31 13.26
C GLY A 38 9.54 3.73 12.16
N LEU A 39 9.68 5.03 11.90
CA LEU A 39 10.60 5.61 10.90
C LEU A 39 11.93 6.05 11.51
N ILE A 40 12.07 5.93 12.83
CA ILE A 40 13.29 6.27 13.56
C ILE A 40 14.20 5.05 13.50
N TYR A 41 15.17 5.06 12.59
CA TYR A 41 16.34 4.19 12.71
C TYR A 41 17.24 4.78 13.81
N LEU A 42 17.23 4.15 14.99
CA LEU A 42 18.25 4.28 16.04
C LEU A 42 18.71 2.89 16.43
#